data_AF-A0A1W9UEK3-F1
#
_entry.id   AF-A0A1W9UEK3-F1
#
_cell.length_a   1.000
_cell.length_b   1.000
_cell.length_c   1.000
_cell.angle_alpha   90.00
_cell.angle_beta   90.00
_cell.angle_gamma   90.00
#
_symmetry.space_group_name_H-M   'P 1'
#
loop_
_entity.id
_entity.type
_entity.pdbx_description
1 polymer ?
#
loop_
_entity_poly.entity_id
_entity_poly.type
_entity_poly.pdbx_seq_one_letter_code
_entity_poly.pdbx_strand_id
1 'polypeptide(L)'
;MEQSTRYLNKVFEQLNELSRETRNLLVVSDLHLSEGFNESEGVWSANEDFFFDDQFARFLQFAERQRARYGGAPWRLICNGDTFDFRQVGVPRDGQAAPGVLRTREKEALRSQNVQDSLSKSEELYGPGASPLMSGLRADLVYQGHKGFFQILAWFVARGNELVFVKGNHDLELHWPKTQASINRLLAQAYDEARGLKAQYNLDWDGLPENFGLAEQRRIFFLPWNYYEPGRVYIEHGQQFHGTDSQEHILWPVLPWDENALELSLGDLFGRYFVNQLETLFPLMDNYKPFSKGIKWVLNKGIPALLVQGNLLSGLKSLWGQLCHALKGAGRIYEKNRKHR
;
A
#
# COMPACT_ATOMS: atom_id res chain seq x y z
N MET A 1 5.63 24.78 6.06
CA MET A 1 6.48 25.35 4.98
C MET A 1 7.87 24.73 4.96
N GLU A 2 8.54 24.56 6.11
CA GLU A 2 9.87 23.93 6.15
C GLU A 2 9.85 22.44 5.73
N GLN A 3 8.87 21.67 6.22
CA GLN A 3 8.74 20.24 5.87
C GLN A 3 8.44 20.01 4.38
N SER A 4 7.54 20.81 3.79
CA SER A 4 7.19 20.72 2.37
C SER A 4 8.40 21.03 1.48
N THR A 5 9.18 22.05 1.82
CA THR A 5 10.43 22.38 1.11
C THR A 5 11.45 21.25 1.23
N ARG A 6 11.65 20.71 2.43
CA ARG A 6 12.58 19.58 2.65
C ARG A 6 12.17 18.34 1.85
N TYR A 7 10.88 18.04 1.80
CA TYR A 7 10.34 16.94 1.00
C TYR A 7 10.58 17.14 -0.49
N LEU A 8 10.24 18.33 -1.03
CA LEU A 8 10.43 18.62 -2.45
C LEU A 8 11.91 18.56 -2.83
N ASN A 9 12.82 19.05 -1.98
CA ASN A 9 14.26 18.91 -2.20
C ASN A 9 14.68 17.43 -2.32
N LYS A 10 14.17 16.56 -1.44
CA LYS A 10 14.40 15.10 -1.51
C LYS A 10 13.83 14.50 -2.80
N VAL A 11 12.67 14.98 -3.27
CA VAL A 11 12.10 14.56 -4.56
C VAL A 11 13.02 14.99 -5.72
N PHE A 12 13.52 16.22 -5.71
CA PHE A 12 14.46 16.70 -6.74
C PHE A 12 15.77 15.93 -6.74
N GLU A 13 16.31 15.58 -5.57
CA GLU A 13 17.49 14.73 -5.46
C GLU A 13 17.27 13.37 -6.13
N GLN A 14 16.13 12.72 -5.84
CA GLN A 14 15.76 11.45 -6.46
C GLN A 14 15.63 11.57 -7.99
N LEU A 15 14.98 12.63 -8.49
CA LEU A 15 14.84 12.87 -9.93
C LEU A 15 16.20 13.11 -10.62
N ASN A 16 17.11 13.81 -9.95
CA ASN A 16 18.48 14.03 -10.44
C ASN A 16 19.29 12.74 -10.49
N GLU A 17 19.07 11.80 -9.55
CA GLU A 17 19.70 10.48 -9.58
C GLU A 17 19.10 9.60 -10.68
N LEU A 18 17.77 9.57 -10.80
CA LEU A 18 17.02 8.79 -11.78
C LEU A 18 17.33 9.19 -13.24
N SER A 19 17.71 10.43 -13.48
CA SER A 19 18.02 10.95 -14.83
C SER A 19 19.46 10.69 -15.29
N ARG A 20 20.34 10.13 -14.45
CA ARG A 20 21.78 9.96 -14.77
C ARG A 20 22.04 8.92 -15.84
N GLU A 21 21.28 7.83 -15.82
CA GLU A 21 21.51 6.68 -16.70
C GLU A 21 20.21 6.22 -17.36
N THR A 22 20.28 5.97 -18.66
CA THR A 22 19.18 5.34 -19.38
C THR A 22 19.16 3.85 -19.05
N ARG A 23 17.98 3.35 -18.69
CA ARG A 23 17.74 1.96 -18.28
C ARG A 23 16.74 1.29 -19.23
N ASN A 24 16.70 -0.03 -19.24
CA ASN A 24 15.56 -0.75 -19.82
C ASN A 24 14.33 -0.57 -18.92
N LEU A 25 13.13 -0.40 -19.47
CA LEU A 25 11.93 -0.10 -18.67
C LEU A 25 11.04 -1.34 -18.53
N LEU A 26 10.63 -1.63 -17.28
CA LEU A 26 9.51 -2.51 -16.96
C LEU A 26 8.46 -1.68 -16.23
N VAL A 27 7.19 -1.84 -16.58
CA VAL A 27 6.10 -1.10 -15.94
C VAL A 27 5.04 -2.08 -15.48
N VAL A 28 4.67 -1.99 -14.21
CA VAL A 28 3.56 -2.70 -13.57
C VAL A 28 2.69 -1.68 -12.84
N SER A 29 1.43 -1.98 -12.60
CA SER A 29 0.46 -1.07 -11.96
C SER A 29 -0.61 -1.89 -11.26
N ASP A 30 -1.30 -1.30 -10.28
CA ASP A 30 -2.50 -1.87 -9.67
C ASP A 30 -2.26 -3.29 -9.13
N LEU A 31 -1.17 -3.44 -8.37
CA LEU A 31 -0.85 -4.71 -7.73
C LEU A 31 -1.70 -4.92 -6.47
N HIS A 32 -2.04 -3.83 -5.75
CA HIS A 32 -2.94 -3.84 -4.59
C HIS A 32 -2.56 -4.85 -3.48
N LEU A 33 -1.27 -4.91 -3.10
CA LEU A 33 -0.83 -5.79 -2.01
C LEU A 33 -1.39 -5.32 -0.65
N SER A 34 -2.15 -6.18 0.02
CA SER A 34 -2.73 -5.95 1.35
C SER A 34 -2.01 -6.80 2.42
N GLU A 35 -2.70 -7.24 3.48
CA GLU A 35 -2.14 -8.04 4.58
C GLU A 35 -1.58 -9.41 4.16
N GLY A 36 -1.92 -9.89 2.96
CA GLY A 36 -1.44 -11.13 2.37
C GLY A 36 -1.79 -12.39 3.15
N PHE A 37 -0.89 -13.38 3.06
CA PHE A 37 -1.10 -14.69 3.65
C PHE A 37 -0.74 -14.72 5.14
N ASN A 38 -1.65 -15.25 5.97
CA ASN A 38 -1.40 -15.53 7.37
C ASN A 38 -0.82 -16.93 7.59
N GLU A 39 0.50 -17.05 7.64
CA GLU A 39 1.21 -18.32 7.89
C GLU A 39 0.75 -19.03 9.16
N SER A 40 0.48 -18.31 10.26
CA SER A 40 0.09 -18.94 11.53
C SER A 40 -1.35 -19.48 11.53
N GLU A 41 -2.22 -18.91 10.69
CA GLU A 41 -3.62 -19.31 10.57
C GLU A 41 -3.88 -20.14 9.30
N GLY A 42 -2.92 -20.18 8.37
CA GLY A 42 -3.05 -20.87 7.08
C GLY A 42 -4.08 -20.24 6.13
N VAL A 43 -4.42 -18.96 6.31
CA VAL A 43 -5.47 -18.29 5.54
C VAL A 43 -5.00 -16.95 4.96
N TRP A 44 -5.51 -16.60 3.79
CA TRP A 44 -5.33 -15.26 3.22
C TRP A 44 -6.17 -14.23 3.96
N SER A 45 -5.74 -12.96 3.96
CA SER A 45 -6.59 -11.84 4.36
C SER A 45 -7.87 -11.79 3.52
N ALA A 46 -8.96 -11.30 4.12
CA ALA A 46 -10.26 -11.21 3.44
C ALA A 46 -10.30 -10.05 2.44
N ASN A 47 -9.43 -9.06 2.65
CA ASN A 47 -9.28 -7.88 1.82
C ASN A 47 -7.93 -7.97 1.08
N GLU A 48 -7.61 -9.16 0.56
CA GLU A 48 -6.43 -9.36 -0.29
C GLU A 48 -6.89 -9.54 -1.73
N ASP A 49 -6.25 -8.79 -2.63
CA ASP A 49 -6.48 -8.87 -4.07
C ASP A 49 -5.26 -9.43 -4.82
N PHE A 50 -4.08 -9.42 -4.19
CA PHE A 50 -2.84 -9.91 -4.76
C PHE A 50 -2.47 -11.31 -4.25
N PHE A 51 -2.47 -12.30 -5.15
CA PHE A 51 -2.11 -13.69 -4.84
C PHE A 51 -0.89 -14.19 -5.65
N PHE A 52 -0.10 -13.25 -6.19
CA PHE A 52 0.77 -13.51 -7.34
C PHE A 52 2.26 -13.32 -7.06
N ASP A 53 2.71 -13.44 -5.81
CA ASP A 53 4.13 -13.37 -5.41
C ASP A 53 5.03 -14.22 -6.33
N ASP A 54 4.66 -15.48 -6.56
CA ASP A 54 5.44 -16.41 -7.38
C ASP A 54 5.46 -16.01 -8.87
N GLN A 55 4.33 -15.55 -9.41
CA GLN A 55 4.19 -15.10 -10.79
C GLN A 55 5.03 -13.84 -11.02
N PHE A 56 4.96 -12.91 -10.08
CA PHE A 56 5.75 -11.68 -10.08
C PHE A 56 7.25 -11.99 -9.99
N ALA A 57 7.63 -12.96 -9.14
CA ALA A 57 9.00 -13.43 -9.06
C ALA A 57 9.50 -14.00 -10.40
N ARG A 58 8.72 -14.89 -11.02
CA ARG A 58 9.03 -15.44 -12.35
C ARG A 58 9.13 -14.37 -13.43
N PHE A 59 8.29 -13.34 -13.37
CA PHE A 59 8.32 -12.20 -14.29
C PHE A 59 9.65 -11.43 -14.21
N LEU A 60 10.12 -11.08 -13.00
CA LEU A 60 11.39 -10.37 -12.84
C LEU A 60 12.61 -11.23 -13.21
N GLN A 61 12.58 -12.52 -12.88
CA GLN A 61 13.59 -13.48 -13.33
C GLN A 61 13.63 -13.62 -14.85
N PHE A 62 12.46 -13.59 -15.50
CA PHE A 62 12.39 -13.60 -16.96
C PHE A 62 13.03 -12.33 -17.54
N ALA A 63 12.69 -11.14 -17.03
CA ALA A 63 13.29 -9.89 -17.49
C ALA A 63 14.81 -9.87 -17.34
N GLU A 64 15.32 -10.33 -16.20
CA GLU A 64 16.76 -10.48 -15.95
C GLU A 64 17.45 -11.40 -16.96
N ARG A 65 16.86 -12.57 -17.25
CA ARG A 65 17.38 -13.49 -18.28
C ARG A 65 17.35 -12.89 -19.68
N GLN A 66 16.42 -11.98 -19.96
CA GLN A 66 16.34 -11.29 -21.24
C GLN A 66 17.24 -10.05 -21.33
N ARG A 67 17.95 -9.64 -20.26
CA ARG A 67 18.72 -8.38 -20.23
C ARG A 67 19.64 -8.21 -21.43
N ALA A 68 20.41 -9.25 -21.79
CA ALA A 68 21.32 -9.21 -22.94
C ALA A 68 20.60 -8.99 -24.29
N ARG A 69 19.38 -9.51 -24.44
CA ARG A 69 18.54 -9.30 -25.64
C ARG A 69 18.11 -7.84 -25.79
N TYR A 70 17.97 -7.12 -24.68
CA TYR A 70 17.59 -5.70 -24.63
C TYR A 70 18.82 -4.79 -24.43
N GLY A 71 19.94 -5.11 -25.10
CA GLY A 71 21.14 -4.27 -25.09
C GLY A 71 21.99 -4.33 -23.82
N GLY A 72 21.66 -5.21 -22.87
CA GLY A 72 22.48 -5.46 -21.68
C GLY A 72 22.38 -4.41 -20.57
N ALA A 73 21.69 -3.29 -20.80
CA ALA A 73 21.49 -2.26 -19.78
C ALA A 73 20.65 -2.79 -18.60
N PRO A 74 20.92 -2.35 -17.35
CA PRO A 74 20.08 -2.68 -16.21
C PRO A 74 18.64 -2.19 -16.40
N TRP A 75 17.71 -2.87 -15.73
CA TRP A 75 16.30 -2.54 -15.74
C TRP A 75 15.95 -1.45 -14.72
N ARG A 76 14.88 -0.73 -15.01
CA ARG A 76 14.14 0.14 -14.11
C ARG A 76 12.71 -0.37 -14.06
N LEU A 77 12.34 -0.97 -12.93
CA LEU A 77 10.98 -1.39 -12.65
C LEU A 77 10.20 -0.20 -12.10
N ILE A 78 9.17 0.21 -12.81
CA ILE A 78 8.24 1.27 -12.40
C ILE A 78 6.95 0.59 -11.94
N CYS A 79 6.68 0.68 -10.64
CA CYS A 79 5.39 0.35 -10.06
C CYS A 79 4.52 1.62 -10.10
N ASN A 80 3.63 1.72 -11.08
CA ASN A 80 2.89 2.91 -11.47
C ASN A 80 1.62 3.14 -10.64
N GLY A 81 1.78 3.35 -9.33
CA GLY A 81 0.65 3.52 -8.43
C GLY A 81 0.02 2.21 -7.99
N ASP A 82 -0.65 2.29 -6.85
CA ASP A 82 -1.43 1.21 -6.24
C ASP A 82 -0.65 -0.10 -6.18
N THR A 83 0.63 0.01 -5.78
CA THR A 83 1.45 -1.17 -5.50
C THR A 83 0.98 -1.83 -4.22
N PHE A 84 0.71 -1.01 -3.21
CA PHE A 84 0.17 -1.46 -1.94
C PHE A 84 -1.29 -1.01 -1.83
N ASP A 85 -2.14 -1.82 -1.21
CA ASP A 85 -3.46 -1.39 -0.75
C ASP A 85 -3.43 -1.09 0.74
N PHE A 86 -2.81 0.03 1.12
CA PHE A 86 -2.77 0.43 2.52
C PHE A 86 -4.15 0.72 3.09
N ARG A 87 -5.16 1.01 2.25
CA ARG A 87 -6.54 1.22 2.72
C ARG A 87 -7.13 -0.05 3.31
N GLN A 88 -6.76 -1.22 2.78
CA GLN A 88 -7.29 -2.52 3.17
C GLN A 88 -6.46 -3.25 4.25
N VAL A 89 -5.33 -2.68 4.67
CA VAL A 89 -4.45 -3.26 5.69
C VAL A 89 -4.87 -2.90 7.11
N GLY A 90 -4.88 -3.89 8.00
CA GLY A 90 -5.19 -3.78 9.42
C GLY A 90 -6.69 -3.75 9.72
N VAL A 91 -7.53 -4.18 8.78
CA VAL A 91 -8.99 -4.12 8.93
C VAL A 91 -9.47 -5.24 9.88
N PRO A 92 -10.18 -4.90 10.98
CA PRO A 92 -10.65 -5.91 11.92
C PRO A 92 -11.67 -6.88 11.28
N ARG A 93 -11.44 -8.20 11.41
CA ARG A 93 -12.39 -9.24 10.98
C ARG A 93 -13.59 -9.35 11.95
N ASP A 94 -14.79 -9.21 11.38
CA ASP A 94 -16.07 -9.72 11.90
C ASP A 94 -16.42 -9.48 13.37
N GLY A 95 -16.02 -8.38 14.01
CA GLY A 95 -16.43 -8.12 15.40
C GLY A 95 -16.14 -9.25 16.41
N GLN A 96 -15.28 -10.21 16.03
CA GLN A 96 -14.85 -11.35 16.85
C GLN A 96 -13.52 -11.04 17.55
N ALA A 97 -12.75 -10.07 17.05
CA ALA A 97 -11.77 -9.40 17.89
C ALA A 97 -12.53 -8.52 18.88
N ALA A 98 -12.44 -8.84 20.17
CA ALA A 98 -12.89 -7.93 21.21
C ALA A 98 -12.21 -6.56 20.97
N PRO A 99 -12.95 -5.44 20.97
CA PRO A 99 -12.35 -4.11 20.84
C PRO A 99 -11.18 -3.96 21.81
N GLY A 100 -10.01 -3.58 21.30
CA GLY A 100 -8.78 -3.39 22.09
C GLY A 100 -7.83 -4.59 22.16
N VAL A 101 -8.06 -5.70 21.46
CA VAL A 101 -7.08 -6.81 21.37
C VAL A 101 -6.34 -6.77 20.04
N LEU A 102 -5.08 -6.32 20.09
CA LEU A 102 -4.16 -6.40 18.96
C LEU A 102 -3.83 -7.85 18.61
N ARG A 103 -3.88 -8.19 17.32
CA ARG A 103 -3.41 -9.46 16.77
C ARG A 103 -1.90 -9.61 16.97
N THR A 104 -1.40 -10.83 16.98
CA THR A 104 0.04 -11.10 17.15
C THR A 104 0.89 -10.33 16.13
N ARG A 105 0.48 -10.37 14.86
CA ARG A 105 1.14 -9.64 13.75
C ARG A 105 1.13 -8.12 13.93
N GLU A 106 0.05 -7.56 14.47
CA GLU A 106 -0.06 -6.13 14.77
C GLU A 106 0.86 -5.73 15.93
N LYS A 107 0.95 -6.56 16.98
CA LYS A 107 1.91 -6.34 18.08
C LYS A 107 3.35 -6.42 17.58
N GLU A 108 3.66 -7.39 16.73
CA GLU A 108 4.98 -7.52 16.11
C GLU A 108 5.32 -6.30 15.25
N ALA A 109 4.36 -5.81 14.45
CA ALA A 109 4.52 -4.60 13.64
C ALA A 109 4.63 -3.32 14.50
N LEU A 110 3.89 -3.20 15.61
CA LEU A 110 4.04 -2.09 16.56
C LEU A 110 5.42 -2.08 17.22
N ARG A 111 5.92 -3.26 17.60
CA ARG A 111 7.26 -3.43 18.17
C ARG A 111 8.36 -3.09 17.17
N SER A 112 8.25 -3.53 15.90
CA SER A 112 9.23 -3.19 14.86
C SER A 112 9.29 -1.67 14.59
N GLN A 113 8.19 -0.97 14.87
CA GLN A 113 8.08 0.49 14.77
C GLN A 113 8.39 1.24 16.08
N ASN A 114 8.81 0.55 17.15
CA ASN A 114 9.10 1.09 18.49
C ASN A 114 7.94 1.88 19.10
N VAL A 115 6.71 1.38 18.98
CA VAL A 115 5.49 2.02 19.51
C VAL A 115 4.98 1.27 20.75
N GLN A 116 4.31 1.99 21.66
CA GLN A 116 3.49 1.34 22.69
C GLN A 116 2.39 0.47 22.05
N ASP A 117 2.07 -0.64 22.70
CA ASP A 117 1.06 -1.62 22.26
C ASP A 117 -0.39 -1.07 22.45
N SER A 118 -0.71 0.10 21.88
CA SER A 118 -2.07 0.65 21.92
C SER A 118 -2.44 1.40 20.65
N LEU A 119 -3.67 1.16 20.18
CA LEU A 119 -4.32 1.86 19.09
C LEU A 119 -5.36 2.84 19.66
N SER A 120 -5.69 3.89 18.91
CA SER A 120 -6.86 4.69 19.24
C SER A 120 -8.15 3.89 19.00
N LYS A 121 -9.25 4.27 19.66
CA LYS A 121 -10.56 3.65 19.43
C LYS A 121 -10.99 3.63 17.96
N SER A 122 -10.59 4.65 17.17
CA SER A 122 -10.88 4.65 15.74
C SER A 122 -10.05 3.61 14.99
N GLU A 123 -8.80 3.42 15.38
CA GLU A 123 -7.90 2.46 14.74
C GLU A 123 -8.24 1.02 15.12
N GLU A 124 -8.71 0.80 16.34
CA GLU A 124 -9.26 -0.49 16.77
C GLU A 124 -10.52 -0.88 15.97
N LEU A 125 -11.33 0.09 15.56
CA LEU A 125 -12.61 -0.15 14.87
C LEU A 125 -12.49 -0.21 13.35
N TYR A 126 -11.57 0.56 12.76
CA TYR A 126 -11.49 0.79 11.31
C TYR A 126 -10.09 0.54 10.74
N GLY A 127 -9.22 -0.11 11.52
CA GLY A 127 -7.82 -0.33 11.19
C GLY A 127 -6.95 0.92 11.31
N PRO A 128 -5.61 0.75 11.18
CA PRO A 128 -4.62 1.81 11.36
C PRO A 128 -4.90 3.06 10.52
N GLY A 129 -4.47 4.23 11.00
CA GLY A 129 -4.59 5.47 10.24
C GLY A 129 -3.59 5.63 9.10
N ALA A 130 -3.72 6.72 8.36
CA ALA A 130 -2.77 7.13 7.32
C ALA A 130 -1.66 8.06 7.86
N SER A 131 -1.42 8.06 9.18
CA SER A 131 -0.34 8.84 9.81
C SER A 131 1.02 8.22 9.49
N PRO A 132 2.14 8.97 9.56
CA PRO A 132 3.46 8.43 9.26
C PRO A 132 3.80 7.15 10.04
N LEU A 133 3.34 7.08 11.28
CA LEU A 133 3.60 5.93 12.14
C LEU A 133 2.78 4.70 11.72
N MET A 134 1.47 4.88 11.55
CA MET A 134 0.57 3.78 11.20
C MET A 134 0.82 3.27 9.78
N SER A 135 1.29 4.15 8.90
CA SER A 135 1.73 3.79 7.55
C SER A 135 2.92 2.82 7.56
N GLY A 136 3.89 3.05 8.47
CA GLY A 136 5.00 2.12 8.66
C GLY A 136 4.53 0.74 9.13
N LEU A 137 3.61 0.72 10.11
CA LEU A 137 2.98 -0.52 10.59
C LEU A 137 2.27 -1.28 9.46
N ARG A 138 1.53 -0.57 8.61
CA ARG A 138 0.86 -1.17 7.45
C ARG A 138 1.87 -1.84 6.51
N ALA A 139 3.00 -1.17 6.22
CA ALA A 139 4.06 -1.77 5.41
C ALA A 139 4.65 -3.05 6.05
N ASP A 140 4.84 -3.09 7.38
CA ASP A 140 5.26 -4.31 8.08
C ASP A 140 4.22 -5.44 7.95
N LEU A 141 2.92 -5.13 8.04
CA LEU A 141 1.86 -6.14 7.86
C LEU A 141 1.84 -6.70 6.43
N VAL A 142 1.93 -5.84 5.43
CA VAL A 142 2.03 -6.27 4.02
C VAL A 142 3.25 -7.17 3.83
N TYR A 143 4.41 -6.79 4.35
CA TYR A 143 5.62 -7.60 4.27
C TYR A 143 5.45 -9.00 4.87
N GLN A 144 4.81 -9.11 6.03
CA GLN A 144 4.54 -10.40 6.67
C GLN A 144 3.66 -11.32 5.81
N GLY A 145 2.76 -10.74 5.00
CA GLY A 145 1.91 -11.47 4.06
C GLY A 145 2.55 -11.79 2.72
N HIS A 146 3.55 -11.00 2.31
CA HIS A 146 4.14 -11.00 0.96
C HIS A 146 5.66 -11.05 0.97
N LYS A 147 6.27 -11.88 1.82
CA LYS A 147 7.73 -12.00 1.89
C LYS A 147 8.34 -12.28 0.52
N GLY A 148 7.71 -13.15 -0.28
CA GLY A 148 8.17 -13.50 -1.63
C GLY A 148 8.31 -12.30 -2.56
N PHE A 149 7.31 -11.42 -2.56
CA PHE A 149 7.32 -10.18 -3.32
C PHE A 149 8.51 -9.27 -2.95
N PHE A 150 8.75 -9.04 -1.66
CA PHE A 150 9.87 -8.20 -1.21
C PHE A 150 11.23 -8.86 -1.47
N GLN A 151 11.32 -10.17 -1.32
CA GLN A 151 12.54 -10.94 -1.58
C GLN A 151 12.99 -10.81 -3.04
N ILE A 152 12.06 -10.96 -4.00
CA ILE A 152 12.43 -10.80 -5.42
C ILE A 152 12.79 -9.34 -5.74
N LEU A 153 12.09 -8.35 -5.18
CA LEU A 153 12.43 -6.94 -5.41
C LEU A 153 13.83 -6.62 -4.89
N ALA A 154 14.18 -7.09 -3.69
CA ALA A 154 15.48 -6.86 -3.11
C ALA A 154 16.59 -7.55 -3.91
N TRP A 155 16.38 -8.80 -4.34
CA TRP A 155 17.28 -9.49 -5.27
C TRP A 155 17.45 -8.71 -6.58
N PHE A 156 16.34 -8.23 -7.16
CA PHE A 156 16.35 -7.49 -8.42
C PHE A 156 17.15 -6.18 -8.31
N VAL A 157 16.99 -5.42 -7.23
CA VAL A 157 17.79 -4.21 -6.99
C VAL A 157 19.27 -4.55 -6.74
N ALA A 158 19.56 -5.63 -6.01
CA ALA A 158 20.93 -6.09 -5.77
C ALA A 158 21.67 -6.49 -7.06
N ARG A 159 20.93 -6.96 -8.10
CA ARG A 159 21.44 -7.21 -9.47
C ARG A 159 21.77 -5.93 -10.26
N GLY A 160 21.67 -4.79 -9.59
CA GLY A 160 22.00 -3.47 -10.11
C GLY A 160 20.90 -2.77 -10.89
N ASN A 161 19.67 -3.28 -10.80
CA ASN A 161 18.49 -2.64 -11.35
C ASN A 161 17.94 -1.56 -10.41
N GLU A 162 17.00 -0.77 -10.92
CA GLU A 162 16.31 0.26 -10.16
C GLU A 162 14.84 -0.09 -9.94
N LEU A 163 14.32 0.37 -8.80
CA LEU A 163 12.93 0.22 -8.41
C LEU A 163 12.34 1.61 -8.18
N VAL A 164 11.24 1.91 -8.85
CA VAL A 164 10.54 3.19 -8.77
C VAL A 164 9.10 2.93 -8.35
N PHE A 165 8.70 3.44 -7.20
CA PHE A 165 7.31 3.51 -6.80
C PHE A 165 6.76 4.88 -7.19
N VAL A 166 5.75 4.90 -8.06
CA VAL A 166 4.90 6.09 -8.28
C VAL A 166 3.73 5.97 -7.31
N LYS A 167 3.44 7.03 -6.56
CA LYS A 167 2.32 7.06 -5.60
C LYS A 167 0.97 7.03 -6.34
N GLY A 168 0.14 6.06 -6.00
CA GLY A 168 -1.25 5.92 -6.41
C GLY A 168 -2.23 6.53 -5.38
N ASN A 169 -3.48 6.08 -5.41
CA ASN A 169 -4.51 6.51 -4.46
C ASN A 169 -4.71 5.47 -3.33
N HIS A 170 -4.37 4.20 -3.54
CA HIS A 170 -4.39 3.16 -2.50
C HIS A 170 -3.13 3.13 -1.62
N ASP A 171 -2.05 3.79 -2.05
CA ASP A 171 -0.77 3.87 -1.34
C ASP A 171 -0.28 5.31 -1.13
N LEU A 172 -1.21 6.24 -0.83
CA LEU A 172 -0.90 7.65 -0.55
C LEU A 172 0.20 7.83 0.51
N GLU A 173 0.28 6.89 1.44
CA GLU A 173 1.25 6.79 2.52
C GLU A 173 2.71 6.69 2.04
N LEU A 174 2.95 6.34 0.77
CA LEU A 174 4.28 6.45 0.15
C LEU A 174 4.82 7.87 0.14
N HIS A 175 3.96 8.88 0.36
CA HIS A 175 4.36 10.24 0.65
C HIS A 175 5.29 10.34 1.87
N TRP A 176 5.04 9.55 2.92
CA TRP A 176 5.76 9.72 4.18
C TRP A 176 7.19 9.19 4.11
N PRO A 177 8.21 9.98 4.49
CA PRO A 177 9.57 9.50 4.60
C PRO A 177 9.72 8.27 5.53
N LYS A 178 8.86 8.16 6.55
CA LYS A 178 8.84 7.01 7.47
C LYS A 178 8.35 5.72 6.80
N THR A 179 7.34 5.81 5.93
CA THR A 179 6.87 4.67 5.12
C THR A 179 7.95 4.24 4.14
N GLN A 180 8.56 5.19 3.42
CA GLN A 180 9.68 4.93 2.51
C GLN A 180 10.86 4.25 3.23
N ALA A 181 11.21 4.72 4.44
CA ALA A 181 12.25 4.11 5.26
C ALA A 181 11.86 2.70 5.73
N SER A 182 10.59 2.47 6.06
CA SER A 182 10.09 1.15 6.43
C SER A 182 10.20 0.19 5.26
N ILE A 183 9.78 0.58 4.05
CA ILE A 183 9.92 -0.25 2.83
C ILE A 183 11.39 -0.57 2.54
N ASN A 184 12.31 0.41 2.65
CA ASN A 184 13.74 0.16 2.49
C ASN A 184 14.29 -0.84 3.51
N ARG A 185 13.88 -0.72 4.78
CA ARG A 185 14.25 -1.69 5.83
C ARG A 185 13.72 -3.08 5.51
N LEU A 186 12.45 -3.19 5.09
CA LEU A 186 11.80 -4.46 4.78
C LEU A 186 12.44 -5.14 3.57
N LEU A 187 12.84 -4.38 2.54
CA LEU A 187 13.61 -4.92 1.42
C LEU A 187 14.98 -5.45 1.85
N ALA A 188 15.67 -4.74 2.75
CA ALA A 188 16.94 -5.21 3.29
C ALA A 188 16.77 -6.50 4.10
N GLN A 189 15.74 -6.56 4.95
CA GLN A 189 15.40 -7.76 5.70
C GLN A 189 15.05 -8.93 4.77
N ALA A 190 14.23 -8.69 3.74
CA ALA A 190 13.84 -9.68 2.75
C ALA A 190 15.06 -10.26 2.01
N TYR A 191 16.04 -9.41 1.68
CA TYR A 191 17.28 -9.83 1.04
C TYR A 191 18.04 -10.84 1.88
N ASP A 192 18.23 -10.53 3.17
CA ASP A 192 18.97 -11.39 4.11
C ASP A 192 18.24 -12.72 4.30
N GLU A 193 16.91 -12.69 4.46
CA GLU A 193 16.07 -13.88 4.54
C GLU A 193 16.19 -14.76 3.28
N ALA A 194 16.06 -14.17 2.09
CA ALA A 194 16.15 -14.91 0.82
C ALA A 194 17.54 -15.52 0.57
N ARG A 195 18.61 -14.79 0.91
CA ARG A 195 19.99 -15.26 0.78
C ARG A 195 20.28 -16.44 1.71
N GLY A 196 19.69 -16.43 2.91
CA GLY A 196 19.74 -17.55 3.85
C GLY A 196 18.95 -18.77 3.40
N LEU A 197 17.82 -18.55 2.72
CA LEU A 197 16.91 -19.63 2.33
C LEU A 197 17.29 -20.34 1.02
N LYS A 198 18.09 -19.72 0.11
CA LYS A 198 18.60 -20.22 -1.21
C LYS A 198 17.64 -20.95 -2.17
N ALA A 199 16.49 -21.45 -1.73
CA ALA A 199 15.72 -22.49 -2.37
C ALA A 199 14.34 -22.03 -2.87
N GLN A 200 13.77 -20.94 -2.33
CA GLN A 200 12.37 -20.59 -2.62
C GLN A 200 12.12 -20.18 -4.08
N TYR A 201 13.14 -19.67 -4.79
CA TYR A 201 12.99 -19.21 -6.19
C TYR A 201 14.14 -19.59 -7.14
N ASN A 202 15.11 -20.41 -6.70
CA ASN A 202 16.33 -20.71 -7.47
C ASN A 202 16.99 -19.45 -8.09
N LEU A 203 17.16 -18.42 -7.27
CA LEU A 203 17.71 -17.13 -7.69
C LEU A 203 19.22 -17.26 -7.96
N ASP A 204 19.69 -16.55 -8.98
CA ASP A 204 21.11 -16.40 -9.23
C ASP A 204 21.70 -15.38 -8.24
N TRP A 205 22.47 -15.89 -7.28
CA TRP A 205 23.13 -15.10 -6.25
C TRP A 205 24.59 -14.74 -6.60
N ASP A 206 25.08 -15.18 -7.76
CA ASP A 206 26.48 -14.93 -8.14
C ASP A 206 26.75 -13.43 -8.31
N GLY A 207 27.87 -12.99 -7.77
CA GLY A 207 28.30 -11.59 -7.76
C GLY A 207 27.42 -10.63 -6.94
N LEU A 208 26.43 -11.10 -6.18
CA LEU A 208 25.56 -10.24 -5.37
C LEU A 208 26.20 -9.84 -4.01
N PRO A 209 25.98 -8.60 -3.54
CA PRO A 209 26.59 -8.07 -2.32
C PRO A 209 26.22 -8.88 -1.08
N GLU A 210 27.09 -9.01 -0.10
CA GLU A 210 26.80 -9.82 1.11
C GLU A 210 25.56 -9.34 1.87
N ASN A 211 25.34 -8.02 1.90
CA ASN A 211 24.23 -7.37 2.56
C ASN A 211 23.54 -6.35 1.63
N PHE A 212 22.25 -6.09 1.86
CA PHE A 212 21.51 -5.05 1.15
C PHE A 212 21.68 -3.70 1.87
N GLY A 213 22.55 -2.84 1.33
CA GLY A 213 23.00 -1.64 2.03
C GLY A 213 22.56 -0.33 1.38
N LEU A 214 23.26 0.75 1.74
CA LEU A 214 23.01 2.09 1.21
C LEU A 214 23.18 2.16 -0.33
N ALA A 215 24.04 1.34 -0.91
CA ALA A 215 24.26 1.32 -2.37
C ALA A 215 23.02 0.81 -3.12
N GLU A 216 22.34 -0.20 -2.58
CA GLU A 216 21.10 -0.74 -3.13
C GLU A 216 19.93 0.19 -2.84
N GLN A 217 19.85 0.76 -1.64
CA GLN A 217 18.81 1.72 -1.27
C GLN A 217 18.81 2.98 -2.15
N ARG A 218 19.97 3.41 -2.65
CA ARG A 218 20.09 4.52 -3.63
C ARG A 218 19.50 4.22 -5.01
N ARG A 219 19.10 2.98 -5.27
CA ARG A 219 18.43 2.55 -6.50
C ARG A 219 16.92 2.38 -6.33
N ILE A 220 16.38 2.78 -5.17
CA ILE A 220 14.95 2.74 -4.85
C ILE A 220 14.42 4.18 -4.77
N PHE A 221 13.42 4.48 -5.59
CA PHE A 221 12.87 5.82 -5.74
C PHE A 221 11.38 5.84 -5.44
N PHE A 222 10.92 6.93 -4.84
CA PHE A 222 9.52 7.19 -4.51
C PHE A 222 9.10 8.53 -5.14
N LEU A 223 8.28 8.44 -6.18
CA LEU A 223 7.82 9.58 -6.95
C LEU A 223 6.40 9.99 -6.52
N PRO A 224 6.15 11.28 -6.27
CA PRO A 224 4.88 11.74 -5.71
C PRO A 224 3.71 11.72 -6.67
N TRP A 225 3.94 11.66 -7.99
CA TRP A 225 2.88 11.81 -8.99
C TRP A 225 3.14 11.03 -10.27
N ASN A 226 4.25 11.29 -10.96
CA ASN A 226 4.53 10.69 -12.26
C ASN A 226 6.01 10.35 -12.43
N TYR A 227 6.28 9.45 -13.36
CA TYR A 227 7.59 9.22 -13.94
C TYR A 227 7.63 9.82 -15.35
N TYR A 228 8.63 10.65 -15.61
CA TYR A 228 8.81 11.27 -16.92
C TYR A 228 10.27 11.15 -17.38
N GLU A 229 10.45 10.58 -18.57
CA GLU A 229 11.73 10.49 -19.26
C GLU A 229 11.60 11.23 -20.61
N PRO A 230 12.15 12.45 -20.75
CA PRO A 230 11.97 13.29 -21.93
C PRO A 230 12.32 12.58 -23.23
N GLY A 231 11.43 12.66 -24.21
CA GLY A 231 11.61 12.02 -25.51
C GLY A 231 11.44 10.50 -25.52
N ARG A 232 11.08 9.88 -24.38
CA ARG A 232 10.87 8.43 -24.28
C ARG A 232 9.49 8.06 -23.73
N VAL A 233 9.17 8.39 -22.48
CA VAL A 233 7.90 7.99 -21.84
C VAL A 233 7.40 9.03 -20.84
N TYR A 234 6.07 9.11 -20.70
CA TYR A 234 5.38 9.74 -19.58
C TYR A 234 4.45 8.69 -18.96
N ILE A 235 4.58 8.46 -17.66
CA ILE A 235 3.87 7.42 -16.92
C ILE A 235 3.26 8.05 -15.66
N GLU A 236 1.94 7.97 -15.55
CA GLU A 236 1.19 8.34 -14.35
C GLU A 236 0.10 7.31 -14.06
N HIS A 237 -0.34 7.22 -12.81
CA HIS A 237 -1.35 6.27 -12.38
C HIS A 237 -2.76 6.62 -12.89
N GLY A 238 -3.10 7.92 -12.92
CA GLY A 238 -4.35 8.43 -13.51
C GLY A 238 -5.48 8.77 -12.54
N GLN A 239 -5.31 8.57 -11.22
CA GLN A 239 -6.33 8.89 -10.20
C GLN A 239 -6.85 10.33 -10.24
N GLN A 240 -6.03 11.27 -10.73
CA GLN A 240 -6.38 12.70 -10.81
C GLN A 240 -7.53 12.97 -11.79
N PHE A 241 -7.83 12.05 -12.70
CA PHE A 241 -8.96 12.15 -13.63
C PHE A 241 -10.25 11.52 -13.07
N HIS A 242 -10.21 10.95 -11.85
CA HIS A 242 -11.36 10.33 -11.22
C HIS A 242 -11.88 11.17 -10.05
N GLY A 243 -13.15 11.59 -10.10
CA GLY A 243 -13.68 12.62 -9.20
C GLY A 243 -13.72 12.24 -7.71
N THR A 244 -13.70 10.96 -7.36
CA THR A 244 -13.69 10.51 -5.95
C THR A 244 -12.30 10.20 -5.42
N ASP A 245 -11.32 10.03 -6.30
CA ASP A 245 -9.97 9.55 -5.97
C ASP A 245 -8.88 10.58 -6.28
N SER A 246 -9.25 11.72 -6.88
CA SER A 246 -8.36 12.86 -7.06
C SER A 246 -8.01 13.53 -5.73
N GLN A 247 -6.74 13.83 -5.53
CA GLN A 247 -6.21 14.62 -4.43
C GLN A 247 -6.02 16.06 -4.88
N GLU A 248 -6.52 17.02 -4.10
CA GLU A 248 -6.34 18.44 -4.38
C GLU A 248 -4.86 18.84 -4.39
N HIS A 249 -4.07 18.30 -3.46
CA HIS A 249 -2.66 18.61 -3.30
C HIS A 249 -1.77 17.39 -3.57
N ILE A 250 -1.73 16.89 -4.80
CA ILE A 250 -1.04 15.61 -5.12
C ILE A 250 0.44 15.52 -4.68
N LEU A 251 1.19 16.64 -4.78
CA LEU A 251 2.61 16.70 -4.41
C LEU A 251 2.83 16.82 -2.90
N TRP A 252 1.84 17.36 -2.18
CA TRP A 252 1.89 17.57 -0.73
C TRP A 252 0.51 17.30 -0.13
N PRO A 253 0.08 16.02 -0.09
CA PRO A 253 -1.29 15.63 0.28
C PRO A 253 -1.43 15.58 1.81
N VAL A 254 -1.03 16.64 2.52
CA VAL A 254 -1.02 16.75 3.98
C VAL A 254 -2.02 17.81 4.41
N LEU A 255 -2.80 17.53 5.46
CA LEU A 255 -3.78 18.48 5.98
C LEU A 255 -3.10 19.76 6.47
N PRO A 256 -3.63 20.96 6.16
CA PRO A 256 -2.99 22.22 6.50
C PRO A 256 -2.94 22.51 8.03
N TRP A 257 -3.77 21.83 8.82
CA TRP A 257 -3.77 21.93 10.30
C TRP A 257 -3.16 20.73 11.02
N ASP A 258 -2.76 19.68 10.31
CA ASP A 258 -2.20 18.48 10.91
C ASP A 258 -1.12 17.89 9.98
N GLU A 259 0.13 18.23 10.30
CA GLU A 259 1.31 17.80 9.55
C GLU A 259 1.58 16.29 9.61
N ASN A 260 0.86 15.55 10.46
CA ASN A 260 0.96 14.10 10.60
C ASN A 260 -0.24 13.37 9.99
N ALA A 261 -1.09 14.05 9.23
CA ALA A 261 -2.27 13.47 8.62
C ALA A 261 -2.35 13.78 7.12
N LEU A 262 -2.59 12.73 6.34
CA LEU A 262 -2.85 12.87 4.92
C LEU A 262 -4.24 13.47 4.67
N GLU A 263 -4.33 14.30 3.64
CA GLU A 263 -5.60 14.73 3.07
C GLU A 263 -6.19 13.59 2.23
N LEU A 264 -7.06 12.80 2.85
CA LEU A 264 -7.74 11.68 2.23
C LEU A 264 -8.86 12.16 1.29
N SER A 265 -8.97 11.52 0.13
CA SER A 265 -10.06 11.74 -0.82
C SER A 265 -11.39 11.19 -0.26
N LEU A 266 -12.49 11.49 -0.96
CA LEU A 266 -13.79 10.93 -0.59
C LEU A 266 -13.78 9.40 -0.71
N GLY A 267 -13.11 8.86 -1.74
CA GLY A 267 -12.93 7.43 -1.95
C GLY A 267 -12.20 6.77 -0.78
N ASP A 268 -11.11 7.37 -0.30
CA ASP A 268 -10.33 6.88 0.86
C ASP A 268 -11.19 6.78 2.13
N LEU A 269 -11.92 7.86 2.45
CA LEU A 269 -12.78 7.91 3.65
C LEU A 269 -13.92 6.91 3.56
N PHE A 270 -14.53 6.78 2.38
CA PHE A 270 -15.62 5.83 2.16
C PHE A 270 -15.13 4.38 2.22
N GLY A 271 -13.96 4.09 1.64
CA GLY A 271 -13.28 2.80 1.73
C GLY A 271 -13.09 2.37 3.18
N ARG A 272 -12.34 3.18 3.93
CA ARG A 272 -11.95 2.88 5.32
C ARG A 272 -13.12 2.70 6.26
N TYR A 273 -14.11 3.60 6.22
CA TYR A 273 -15.19 3.61 7.21
C TYR A 273 -16.39 2.76 6.81
N PHE A 274 -16.49 2.30 5.56
CA PHE A 274 -17.68 1.60 5.08
C PHE A 274 -17.38 0.39 4.19
N VAL A 275 -16.64 0.54 3.09
CA VAL A 275 -16.44 -0.56 2.12
C VAL A 275 -15.67 -1.71 2.74
N ASN A 276 -14.57 -1.43 3.44
CA ASN A 276 -13.75 -2.48 4.08
C ASN A 276 -14.56 -3.34 5.06
N GLN A 277 -15.56 -2.75 5.73
CA GLN A 277 -16.44 -3.48 6.65
C GLN A 277 -17.52 -4.28 5.91
N LEU A 278 -17.94 -3.82 4.74
CA LEU A 278 -18.82 -4.60 3.87
C LEU A 278 -18.09 -5.81 3.28
N GLU A 279 -16.80 -5.66 2.97
CA GLU A 279 -16.01 -6.73 2.36
C GLU A 279 -15.69 -7.89 3.28
N THR A 280 -15.68 -7.66 4.60
CA THR A 280 -15.63 -8.79 5.54
C THR A 280 -16.86 -9.69 5.41
N LEU A 281 -18.02 -9.12 5.04
CA LEU A 281 -19.27 -9.86 4.82
C LEU A 281 -19.46 -10.33 3.38
N PHE A 282 -18.99 -9.53 2.43
CA PHE A 282 -19.14 -9.73 0.99
C PHE A 282 -17.78 -9.49 0.30
N PRO A 283 -16.88 -10.49 0.28
CA PRO A 283 -15.56 -10.33 -0.31
C PRO A 283 -15.62 -9.83 -1.77
N LEU A 284 -14.64 -9.02 -2.17
CA LEU A 284 -14.50 -8.44 -3.52
C LEU A 284 -15.66 -7.49 -3.93
N MET A 285 -16.28 -6.81 -2.97
CA MET A 285 -17.45 -5.96 -3.25
C MET A 285 -17.05 -4.68 -4.01
N ASP A 286 -15.93 -4.08 -3.68
CA ASP A 286 -15.34 -2.95 -4.41
C ASP A 286 -15.14 -3.22 -5.91
N ASN A 287 -14.83 -4.45 -6.28
CA ASN A 287 -14.58 -4.92 -7.64
C ASN A 287 -15.86 -5.01 -8.48
N TYR A 288 -17.05 -4.99 -7.87
CA TYR A 288 -18.30 -5.00 -8.60
C TYR A 288 -18.64 -3.61 -9.17
N LYS A 289 -18.51 -3.45 -10.48
CA LYS A 289 -18.85 -2.21 -11.19
C LYS A 289 -20.14 -2.34 -12.03
N PRO A 290 -21.00 -1.32 -12.08
CA PRO A 290 -20.96 -0.09 -11.28
C PRO A 290 -21.28 -0.38 -9.81
N PHE A 291 -20.53 0.26 -8.91
CA PHE A 291 -20.62 0.03 -7.46
C PHE A 291 -22.05 0.19 -6.91
N SER A 292 -22.83 1.12 -7.48
CA SER A 292 -24.23 1.33 -7.12
C SER A 292 -25.11 0.08 -7.30
N LYS A 293 -24.83 -0.76 -8.30
CA LYS A 293 -25.53 -2.04 -8.50
C LYS A 293 -25.08 -3.07 -7.46
N GLY A 294 -23.82 -3.03 -7.05
CA GLY A 294 -23.27 -3.89 -6.00
C GLY A 294 -23.94 -3.62 -4.66
N ILE A 295 -23.96 -2.35 -4.25
CA ILE A 295 -24.71 -1.90 -3.06
C ILE A 295 -26.19 -2.27 -3.15
N LYS A 296 -26.83 -2.06 -4.30
CA LYS A 296 -28.22 -2.47 -4.50
C LYS A 296 -28.42 -3.98 -4.33
N TRP A 297 -27.47 -4.80 -4.79
CA TRP A 297 -27.51 -6.24 -4.58
C TRP A 297 -27.31 -6.62 -3.11
N VAL A 298 -26.34 -6.01 -2.42
CA VAL A 298 -26.10 -6.23 -0.98
C VAL A 298 -27.36 -5.91 -0.17
N LEU A 299 -27.98 -4.76 -0.42
CA LEU A 299 -29.20 -4.33 0.27
C LEU A 299 -30.39 -5.26 -0.02
N ASN A 300 -30.57 -5.71 -1.27
CA ASN A 300 -31.75 -6.46 -1.68
C ASN A 300 -31.63 -7.98 -1.51
N LYS A 301 -30.41 -8.52 -1.47
CA LYS A 301 -30.14 -9.96 -1.53
C LYS A 301 -29.15 -10.40 -0.46
N GLY A 302 -28.03 -9.71 -0.32
CA GLY A 302 -26.99 -10.05 0.66
C GLY A 302 -27.48 -9.98 2.10
N ILE A 303 -27.97 -8.81 2.51
CA ILE A 303 -28.49 -8.55 3.85
C ILE A 303 -29.65 -9.49 4.22
N PRO A 304 -30.69 -9.66 3.37
CA PRO A 304 -31.75 -10.64 3.66
C PRO A 304 -31.25 -12.07 3.83
N ALA A 305 -30.26 -12.51 3.05
CA ALA A 305 -29.69 -13.85 3.19
C ALA A 305 -28.97 -14.05 4.54
N LEU A 306 -28.21 -13.05 4.99
CA LEU A 306 -27.55 -13.07 6.30
C LEU A 306 -28.56 -13.09 7.47
N LEU A 307 -29.64 -12.31 7.35
CA LEU A 307 -30.74 -12.29 8.34
C LEU A 307 -31.45 -13.64 8.48
N VAL A 308 -31.65 -14.36 7.37
CA VAL A 308 -32.27 -15.69 7.36
C VAL A 308 -31.36 -16.75 8.00
N GLN A 309 -30.04 -16.57 7.92
CA GLN A 309 -29.05 -17.45 8.56
C GLN A 309 -28.90 -17.22 10.07
N GLY A 310 -29.74 -16.37 10.69
CA GLY A 310 -29.71 -16.10 12.14
C GLY A 310 -28.58 -15.15 12.57
N ASN A 311 -27.85 -14.60 11.60
CA ASN A 311 -26.71 -13.73 11.82
C ASN A 311 -27.10 -12.26 11.61
N LEU A 312 -27.15 -11.52 12.72
CA LEU A 312 -27.02 -10.05 12.84
C LEU A 312 -28.25 -9.13 12.59
N LEU A 313 -29.00 -8.85 13.67
CA LEU A 313 -29.64 -7.53 13.90
C LEU A 313 -28.62 -6.45 14.34
N SER A 314 -27.49 -6.86 14.93
CA SER A 314 -26.40 -5.97 15.38
C SER A 314 -25.57 -5.42 14.22
N GLY A 315 -25.34 -6.20 13.17
CA GLY A 315 -24.51 -5.85 12.01
C GLY A 315 -25.11 -4.75 11.14
N LEU A 316 -26.44 -4.78 10.96
CA LEU A 316 -27.15 -3.73 10.21
C LEU A 316 -27.17 -2.39 10.94
N LYS A 317 -27.32 -2.39 12.27
CA LYS A 317 -27.17 -1.19 13.09
C LYS A 317 -25.74 -0.65 13.02
N SER A 318 -24.74 -1.55 12.99
CA SER A 318 -23.34 -1.19 12.84
C SER A 318 -23.08 -0.50 11.49
N LEU A 319 -23.50 -1.11 10.37
CA LEU A 319 -23.33 -0.56 9.02
C LEU A 319 -23.94 0.83 8.85
N TRP A 320 -25.15 1.07 9.40
CA TRP A 320 -25.76 2.39 9.36
C TRP A 320 -24.99 3.43 10.19
N GLY A 321 -24.55 3.05 11.40
CA GLY A 321 -23.71 3.90 12.25
C GLY A 321 -22.38 4.27 11.58
N GLN A 322 -21.77 3.31 10.88
CA GLN A 322 -20.52 3.46 10.13
C GLN A 322 -20.67 4.41 8.94
N LEU A 323 -21.75 4.26 8.15
CA LEU A 323 -22.07 5.19 7.07
C LEU A 323 -22.24 6.63 7.60
N CYS A 324 -22.97 6.81 8.70
CA CYS A 324 -23.09 8.11 9.35
C CYS A 324 -21.73 8.65 9.84
N HIS A 325 -20.83 7.78 10.32
CA HIS A 325 -19.50 8.17 10.76
C HIS A 325 -18.63 8.63 9.58
N ALA A 326 -18.66 7.92 8.45
CA ALA A 326 -17.96 8.28 7.22
C ALA A 326 -18.40 9.67 6.72
N LEU A 327 -19.71 9.90 6.62
CA LEU A 327 -20.28 11.17 6.18
C LEU A 327 -19.95 12.33 7.14
N LYS A 328 -20.00 12.11 8.46
CA LYS A 328 -19.59 13.10 9.47
C LYS A 328 -18.08 13.37 9.44
N GLY A 329 -17.26 12.36 9.15
CA GLY A 329 -15.82 12.48 8.97
C GLY A 329 -15.48 13.39 7.79
N ALA A 330 -16.04 13.06 6.62
CA ALA A 330 -15.89 13.85 5.40
C ALA A 330 -16.38 15.30 5.59
N GLY A 331 -17.55 15.49 6.21
CA GLY A 331 -18.09 16.82 6.50
C GLY A 331 -17.20 17.66 7.42
N ARG A 332 -16.63 17.05 8.47
CA ARG A 332 -15.71 17.75 9.39
C ARG A 332 -14.40 18.15 8.73
N ILE A 333 -13.83 17.29 7.88
CA ILE A 333 -12.61 17.59 7.11
C ILE A 333 -12.91 18.73 6.14
N TYR A 334 -14.02 18.65 5.41
CA TYR A 334 -14.44 19.70 4.48
C TYR A 334 -14.65 21.06 5.16
N GLU A 335 -15.35 21.09 6.30
CA GLU A 335 -15.57 22.33 7.07
C GLU A 335 -14.26 22.93 7.61
N LYS A 336 -13.30 22.10 8.05
CA LYS A 336 -11.99 22.56 8.50
C LYS A 336 -11.14 23.08 7.34
N ASN A 337 -11.14 22.39 6.21
CA ASN A 337 -10.51 22.84 4.96
C ASN A 337 -11.02 24.22 4.57
N ARG A 338 -12.34 24.44 4.61
CA ARG A 338 -12.92 25.75 4.30
C ARG A 338 -12.50 26.89 5.25
N LYS A 339 -12.10 26.58 6.48
CA LYS A 339 -11.65 27.61 7.46
C LYS A 339 -10.18 27.97 7.33
N HIS A 340 -9.40 27.20 6.58
CA HIS A 340 -7.94 27.37 6.45
C HIS A 340 -7.49 27.58 4.99
N ARG A 341 -8.43 27.55 4.05
CA ARG A 341 -8.34 28.24 2.76
C ARG A 341 -8.71 29.71 2.95
#